data_AF-A0A962JEG0-F1
#
_entry.id   AF-A0A962JEG0-F1
#
_cell.length_a   1.000
_cell.length_b   1.000
_cell.length_c   1.000
_cell.angle_alpha   90.00
_cell.angle_beta   90.00
_cell.angle_gamma   90.00
#
_symmetry.space_group_name_H-M   'P 1'
#
loop_
_entity.id
_entity.type
_entity.pdbx_description
1 polymer ?
#
loop_
_entity_poly.entity_id
_entity_poly.type
_entity_poly.pdbx_seq_one_letter_code
_entity_poly.pdbx_strand_id
1 'polypeptide(L)'
;MKQDYPPIIKLAERIVLQLELTVRGFSRYNKYTLGTELRQQSQAMYRLAHRAWRDKSKQLEWLTQLVWAVDELKLSMQLAQQLRAFASFGQFEQLAKLVADMGKQTGGWHKQQVRGQKPLPSAATEARPQILSSPVTPEVQT
;
A
#
# COMPACT_ATOMS: atom_id res chain seq x y z
N MET A 1 -10.61 18.82 16.69
CA MET A 1 -9.46 18.17 17.35
C MET A 1 -8.31 18.09 16.36
N LYS A 2 -7.17 18.74 16.63
CA LYS A 2 -5.97 18.63 15.79
C LYS A 2 -5.22 17.35 16.19
N GLN A 3 -5.58 16.22 15.58
CA GLN A 3 -4.82 14.98 15.73
C GLN A 3 -3.66 15.00 14.74
N ASP A 4 -2.44 14.81 15.23
CA ASP A 4 -1.27 14.74 14.36
C ASP A 4 -1.19 13.35 13.70
N TYR A 5 -1.82 13.25 12.54
CA TYR A 5 -1.81 12.02 11.75
C TYR A 5 -0.55 11.91 10.88
N PRO A 6 -0.05 10.68 10.62
CA PRO A 6 1.05 10.47 9.70
C PRO A 6 0.70 10.97 8.28
N PRO A 7 1.72 11.30 7.46
CA PRO A 7 1.52 11.84 6.11
C PRO A 7 0.58 11.01 5.23
N ILE A 8 0.62 9.67 5.35
CA ILE A 8 -0.23 8.77 4.57
C ILE A 8 -1.72 8.93 4.86
N ILE A 9 -2.10 9.17 6.13
CA ILE A 9 -3.51 9.38 6.51
C ILE A 9 -3.98 10.75 6.04
N LYS A 10 -3.13 11.78 6.17
CA LYS A 10 -3.41 13.13 5.64
C LYS A 10 -3.59 13.11 4.12
N LEU A 11 -2.79 12.31 3.42
CA LEU A 11 -2.94 12.11 1.97
C LEU A 11 -4.24 11.38 1.63
N ALA A 12 -4.57 10.30 2.36
CA ALA A 12 -5.82 9.57 2.16
C ALA A 12 -7.06 10.46 2.38
N GLU A 13 -7.06 11.30 3.42
CA GLU A 13 -8.11 12.29 3.67
C GLU A 13 -8.26 13.27 2.51
N ARG A 14 -7.13 13.82 2.03
CA ARG A 14 -7.11 14.71 0.86
C ARG A 14 -7.69 14.03 -0.38
N ILE A 15 -7.37 12.77 -0.64
CA ILE A 15 -7.91 12.00 -1.78
C ILE A 15 -9.42 11.87 -1.67
N VAL A 16 -9.94 11.47 -0.51
CA VAL A 16 -11.39 11.32 -0.32
C VAL A 16 -12.11 12.65 -0.59
N LEU A 17 -11.63 13.76 -0.02
CA LEU A 17 -12.24 15.07 -0.23
C LEU A 17 -12.22 15.51 -1.69
N GLN A 18 -11.07 15.38 -2.37
CA GLN A 18 -10.95 15.76 -3.78
C GLN A 18 -11.81 14.89 -4.70
N LEU A 19 -11.91 13.60 -4.38
CA LEU A 19 -12.73 12.67 -5.14
C LEU A 19 -14.22 12.98 -4.96
N GLU A 20 -14.70 13.25 -3.75
CA GLU A 20 -16.09 13.65 -3.50
C GLU A 20 -16.49 14.92 -4.28
N LEU A 21 -15.61 15.93 -4.27
CA LEU A 21 -15.79 17.16 -5.04
C LEU A 21 -15.81 16.89 -6.55
N THR A 22 -14.96 15.97 -7.02
CA THR A 22 -14.91 15.58 -8.44
C THR A 22 -16.19 14.86 -8.87
N VAL A 23 -16.62 13.86 -8.10
CA VAL A 23 -17.83 13.08 -8.43
C VAL A 23 -19.11 13.93 -8.31
N ARG A 24 -19.10 15.00 -7.50
CA ARG A 24 -20.21 15.98 -7.50
C ARG A 24 -20.45 16.57 -8.90
N GLY A 25 -19.39 16.75 -9.70
CA GLY A 25 -19.45 17.27 -11.06
C GLY A 25 -19.87 16.25 -12.13
N PHE A 26 -19.96 14.96 -11.80
CA PHE A 26 -20.32 13.92 -12.78
C PHE A 26 -21.75 14.10 -13.29
N SER A 27 -21.98 13.71 -14.55
CA SER A 27 -23.33 13.59 -15.12
C SER A 27 -24.17 12.60 -14.31
N ARG A 28 -25.50 12.74 -14.36
CA ARG A 28 -26.41 11.85 -13.62
C ARG A 28 -26.15 10.37 -13.93
N TYR A 29 -25.86 10.06 -15.20
CA TYR A 29 -25.59 8.71 -15.69
C TYR A 29 -24.37 8.07 -14.99
N ASN A 30 -23.24 8.79 -14.91
CA ASN A 30 -22.02 8.27 -14.29
C ASN A 30 -22.02 8.41 -12.76
N LYS A 31 -22.77 9.39 -12.21
CA LYS A 31 -22.73 9.74 -10.79
C LYS A 31 -23.25 8.63 -9.87
N TYR A 32 -24.29 7.91 -10.30
CA TYR A 32 -24.94 6.89 -9.47
C TYR A 32 -24.37 5.49 -9.66
N THR A 33 -23.63 5.26 -10.73
CA THR A 33 -22.90 4.02 -10.98
C THR A 33 -21.46 4.19 -10.49
N LEU A 34 -20.56 4.59 -11.39
CA LEU A 34 -19.13 4.71 -11.14
C LEU A 34 -18.80 5.76 -10.08
N GLY A 35 -19.58 6.82 -10.00
CA GLY A 35 -19.44 7.83 -8.96
C GLY A 35 -19.72 7.27 -7.56
N THR A 36 -20.65 6.33 -7.41
CA THR A 36 -20.90 5.67 -6.13
C THR A 36 -19.74 4.74 -5.76
N GLU A 37 -19.24 3.98 -6.74
CA GLU A 37 -18.12 3.06 -6.56
C GLU A 37 -16.84 3.79 -6.13
N LEU A 38 -16.47 4.87 -6.83
CA LEU A 38 -15.28 5.68 -6.51
C LEU A 38 -15.34 6.25 -5.07
N ARG A 39 -16.53 6.70 -4.63
CA ARG A 39 -16.72 7.16 -3.25
C ARG A 39 -16.53 6.03 -2.26
N GLN A 40 -17.14 4.87 -2.50
CA GLN A 40 -17.02 3.71 -1.62
C GLN A 40 -15.57 3.22 -1.50
N GLN A 41 -14.86 3.10 -2.63
CA GLN A 41 -13.46 2.70 -2.68
C GLN A 41 -12.54 3.70 -1.97
N SER A 42 -12.71 5.00 -2.22
CA SER A 42 -11.89 6.03 -1.54
C SER A 42 -12.10 6.03 -0.03
N GLN A 43 -13.35 5.86 0.43
CA GLN A 43 -13.65 5.73 1.85
C GLN A 43 -13.10 4.43 2.45
N ALA A 44 -13.15 3.31 1.72
CA ALA A 44 -12.55 2.05 2.15
C ALA A 44 -11.03 2.17 2.31
N MET A 45 -10.35 2.76 1.32
CA MET A 45 -8.92 3.07 1.38
C MET A 45 -8.58 3.94 2.61
N TYR A 46 -9.34 5.01 2.86
CA TYR A 46 -9.12 5.86 4.04
C TYR A 46 -9.28 5.10 5.36
N ARG A 47 -10.33 4.27 5.49
CA ARG A 47 -10.54 3.42 6.67
C ARG A 47 -9.41 2.41 6.86
N LEU A 48 -8.93 1.79 5.79
CA LEU A 48 -7.81 0.84 5.82
C LEU A 48 -6.51 1.51 6.25
N ALA A 49 -6.22 2.73 5.78
CA ALA A 49 -5.06 3.51 6.22
C ALA A 49 -5.11 3.79 7.73
N HIS A 50 -6.28 4.14 8.26
CA HIS A 50 -6.49 4.31 9.70
C HIS A 50 -6.32 3.01 10.48
N ARG A 51 -6.85 1.89 9.98
CA ARG A 51 -6.71 0.57 10.61
C ARG A 51 -5.25 0.13 10.67
N ALA A 52 -4.53 0.22 9.55
CA ALA A 52 -3.10 -0.08 9.49
C ALA A 52 -2.28 0.76 10.47
N TRP A 53 -2.66 2.04 10.67
CA TRP A 53 -1.96 2.89 11.62
C TRP A 53 -2.28 2.54 13.08
N ARG A 54 -3.54 2.29 13.43
CA ARG A 54 -3.97 2.00 14.81
C ARG A 54 -3.60 0.58 15.27
N ASP A 55 -3.87 -0.41 14.44
CA ASP A 55 -3.67 -1.82 14.77
C ASP A 55 -2.29 -2.28 14.30
N LYS A 56 -1.30 -2.17 15.20
CA LYS A 56 0.07 -2.60 14.95
C LYS A 56 0.20 -4.12 14.82
N SER A 57 -0.67 -4.89 15.47
CA SER A 57 -0.59 -6.36 15.51
C SER A 57 -0.90 -6.98 14.15
N LYS A 58 -1.95 -6.48 13.49
CA LYS A 58 -2.37 -6.91 12.14
C LYS A 58 -1.96 -5.92 11.06
N GLN A 59 -0.96 -5.08 11.32
CA GLN A 59 -0.59 -4.00 10.41
C GLN A 59 -0.27 -4.50 9.01
N LEU A 60 0.47 -5.61 8.88
CA LEU A 60 0.80 -6.16 7.56
C LEU A 60 -0.44 -6.61 6.77
N GLU A 61 -1.43 -7.19 7.45
CA GLU A 61 -2.71 -7.59 6.86
C GLU A 61 -3.47 -6.36 6.36
N TRP A 62 -3.59 -5.33 7.20
CA TRP A 62 -4.25 -4.07 6.83
C TRP A 62 -3.53 -3.35 5.69
N LEU A 63 -2.20 -3.34 5.68
CA LEU A 63 -1.42 -2.75 4.59
C LEU A 63 -1.60 -3.53 3.29
N THR A 64 -1.69 -4.86 3.35
CA THR A 64 -1.95 -5.69 2.17
C THR A 64 -3.33 -5.36 1.59
N GLN A 65 -4.37 -5.27 2.42
CA GLN A 65 -5.69 -4.83 1.98
C GLN A 65 -5.67 -3.39 1.43
N LEU A 66 -4.88 -2.49 2.03
CA LEU A 66 -4.73 -1.12 1.56
C LEU A 66 -4.08 -1.04 0.17
N VAL A 67 -3.10 -1.91 -0.14
CA VAL A 67 -2.52 -2.01 -1.49
C VAL A 67 -3.61 -2.35 -2.50
N TRP A 68 -4.40 -3.39 -2.25
CA TRP A 68 -5.52 -3.78 -3.12
C TRP A 68 -6.53 -2.66 -3.30
N ALA A 69 -6.96 -2.01 -2.21
CA ALA A 69 -7.92 -0.91 -2.28
C ALA A 69 -7.41 0.29 -3.09
N VAL A 70 -6.10 0.58 -3.03
CA VAL A 70 -5.50 1.64 -3.85
C VAL A 70 -5.50 1.25 -5.34
N ASP A 71 -5.22 -0.02 -5.66
CA ASP A 71 -5.20 -0.48 -7.04
C ASP A 71 -6.61 -0.56 -7.64
N GLU A 72 -7.61 -1.03 -6.88
CA GLU A 72 -9.02 -0.97 -7.25
C GLU A 72 -9.47 0.47 -7.54
N LEU A 73 -9.10 1.42 -6.68
CA LEU A 73 -9.42 2.83 -6.90
C LEU A 73 -8.81 3.37 -8.20
N LYS A 74 -7.56 2.99 -8.52
CA LYS A 74 -6.93 3.38 -9.79
C LYS A 74 -7.68 2.82 -11.00
N LEU A 75 -8.11 1.56 -10.94
CA LEU A 75 -8.87 0.93 -12.03
C LEU A 75 -10.18 1.66 -12.28
N SER A 76 -10.97 1.93 -11.24
CA SER A 76 -12.25 2.65 -11.39
C SER A 76 -12.04 4.11 -11.83
N MET A 77 -10.93 4.75 -11.43
CA MET A 77 -10.55 6.07 -11.94
C MET A 77 -10.18 6.05 -13.42
N GLN A 78 -9.45 5.04 -13.89
CA GLN A 78 -9.13 4.86 -15.30
C GLN A 78 -10.39 4.66 -16.13
N LEU A 79 -11.32 3.83 -15.65
CA LEU A 79 -12.61 3.63 -16.30
C LEU A 79 -13.41 4.94 -16.37
N ALA A 80 -13.41 5.74 -15.29
CA ALA A 80 -14.08 7.05 -15.26
C ALA A 80 -13.47 8.03 -16.26
N GLN A 81 -12.16 7.96 -16.48
CA GLN A 81 -11.49 8.73 -17.52
C GLN A 81 -11.94 8.28 -18.91
N GLN A 82 -11.96 6.98 -19.18
CA GLN A 82 -12.33 6.44 -20.49
C GLN A 82 -13.78 6.78 -20.86
N LEU A 83 -14.67 6.80 -19.86
CA LEU A 83 -16.06 7.24 -19.99
C LEU A 83 -16.22 8.77 -20.03
N ARG A 84 -15.12 9.52 -20.01
CA ARG A 84 -15.08 11.00 -19.99
C ARG A 84 -15.95 11.59 -18.87
N ALA A 85 -15.96 10.94 -17.71
CA ALA A 85 -16.77 11.37 -16.56
C ALA A 85 -16.17 12.59 -15.84
N PHE A 86 -14.84 12.74 -15.88
CA PHE A 86 -14.15 13.92 -15.34
C PHE A 86 -14.44 15.17 -16.16
N ALA A 87 -14.46 16.33 -15.50
CA ALA A 87 -14.72 17.61 -16.16
C ALA A 87 -13.62 17.98 -17.19
N SER A 88 -12.39 17.54 -16.95
CA SER A 88 -11.26 17.71 -17.86
C SER A 88 -10.19 16.65 -17.58
N PHE A 89 -9.28 16.46 -18.54
CA PHE A 89 -8.11 15.62 -18.33
C PHE A 89 -7.23 16.12 -17.17
N GLY A 90 -7.11 17.43 -16.99
CA GLY A 90 -6.37 18.02 -15.87
C GLY A 90 -6.97 17.66 -14.49
N GLN A 91 -8.30 17.58 -14.37
CA GLN A 91 -8.94 17.13 -13.13
C GLN A 91 -8.60 15.65 -12.83
N PHE A 92 -8.62 14.80 -13.86
CA PHE A 92 -8.20 13.40 -13.74
C PHE A 92 -6.72 13.30 -13.33
N GLU A 93 -5.83 14.02 -14.00
CA GLU A 93 -4.39 13.98 -13.74
C GLU A 93 -4.04 14.38 -12.30
N GLN A 94 -4.66 15.46 -11.80
CA GLN A 94 -4.46 15.91 -10.42
C GLN A 94 -4.83 14.82 -9.40
N LEU A 95 -5.99 14.17 -9.60
CA LEU A 95 -6.44 13.12 -8.71
C LEU A 95 -5.58 11.85 -8.85
N ALA A 96 -5.21 11.49 -10.09
CA ALA A 96 -4.36 10.35 -10.40
C ALA A 96 -2.97 10.49 -9.75
N LYS A 97 -2.40 11.70 -9.74
CA LYS A 97 -1.15 11.99 -9.05
C LYS A 97 -1.24 11.74 -7.55
N LEU A 98 -2.32 12.19 -6.90
CA LEU A 98 -2.54 11.95 -5.47
C LEU A 98 -2.64 10.46 -5.16
N VAL A 99 -3.41 9.71 -5.95
CA VAL A 99 -3.57 8.26 -5.76
C VAL A 99 -2.29 7.49 -6.09
N ALA A 100 -1.50 7.94 -7.06
CA ALA A 100 -0.17 7.38 -7.33
C ALA A 100 0.80 7.60 -6.17
N ASP A 101 0.79 8.80 -5.57
CA ASP A 101 1.60 9.10 -4.39
C ASP A 101 1.14 8.28 -3.17
N MET A 102 -0.16 8.03 -3.03
CA MET A 102 -0.70 7.10 -2.03
C MET A 102 -0.17 5.69 -2.25
N GLY A 103 -0.16 5.20 -3.49
CA GLY A 103 0.42 3.89 -3.84
C GLY A 103 1.90 3.78 -3.48
N LYS A 104 2.69 4.84 -3.72
CA LYS A 104 4.12 4.88 -3.33
C LYS A 104 4.28 4.81 -1.82
N GLN A 105 3.50 5.58 -1.06
CA GLN A 105 3.56 5.58 0.41
C GLN A 105 3.13 4.24 1.01
N THR A 106 2.01 3.68 0.52
CA THR A 106 1.53 2.35 0.95
C THR A 106 2.56 1.27 0.64
N GLY A 107 3.11 1.24 -0.59
CA GLY A 107 4.11 0.24 -0.98
C GLY A 107 5.42 0.37 -0.21
N GLY A 108 5.87 1.59 0.09
CA GLY A 108 7.03 1.84 0.94
C GLY A 108 6.81 1.32 2.36
N TRP A 109 5.65 1.61 2.95
CA TRP A 109 5.30 1.16 4.29
C TRP A 109 5.15 -0.36 4.37
N HIS A 110 4.50 -0.98 3.37
CA HIS A 110 4.38 -2.44 3.28
C HIS A 110 5.75 -3.13 3.21
N LYS A 111 6.66 -2.66 2.34
CA LYS A 111 8.03 -3.18 2.23
C LYS A 111 8.82 -3.04 3.54
N GLN A 112 8.64 -1.93 4.27
CA GLN A 112 9.29 -1.73 5.56
C GLN A 112 8.81 -2.76 6.59
N GLN A 113 7.51 -3.05 6.64
CA GLN A 113 6.95 -4.05 7.55
C GLN A 113 7.41 -5.47 7.21
N VAL A 114 7.42 -5.85 5.94
CA VAL A 114 7.93 -7.17 5.51
C VAL A 114 9.42 -7.33 5.84
N ARG A 115 10.24 -6.30 5.64
CA ARG A 115 11.67 -6.33 6.00
C ARG A 115 11.89 -6.43 7.51
N GLY A 116 11.05 -5.77 8.31
CA GLY A 116 11.08 -5.85 9.77
C GLY A 116 10.63 -7.20 10.34
N GLN A 117 9.84 -7.96 9.57
CA GLN A 117 9.39 -9.32 9.91
C GLN A 117 10.30 -10.43 9.37
N LYS A 118 11.51 -10.12 8.87
CA LYS A 118 12.44 -11.17 8.43
C LYS A 118 12.56 -12.22 9.55
N PRO A 119 12.26 -13.49 9.27
CA PRO A 119 12.24 -14.50 10.32
C PRO A 119 13.60 -14.53 11.03
N LEU A 120 13.60 -14.64 12.36
CA LEU A 120 14.79 -15.11 13.07
C LEU A 120 15.28 -16.36 12.32
N PRO A 121 16.58 -16.51 12.06
CA PRO A 121 17.09 -17.70 11.40
C PRO A 121 16.61 -18.91 12.20
N SER A 122 15.76 -19.73 11.57
CA SER A 122 15.34 -21.00 12.14
C SER A 122 16.60 -21.76 12.53
N ALA A 123 16.64 -22.28 13.76
CA ALA A 123 17.72 -23.07 14.35
C ALA A 123 18.16 -24.28 13.49
N ALA A 124 17.48 -24.55 12.38
CA ALA A 124 17.85 -25.53 11.36
C ALA A 124 19.12 -25.18 10.54
N THR A 125 19.74 -24.00 10.71
CA THR A 125 21.02 -23.67 10.04
C THR A 125 22.25 -24.10 10.84
N GLU A 126 22.10 -24.51 12.10
CA GLU A 126 23.23 -24.93 12.95
C GLU A 126 23.66 -26.40 12.73
N ALA A 127 22.92 -27.17 11.96
CA ALA A 127 23.30 -28.54 11.58
C ALA A 127 24.08 -28.56 10.25
N ARG A 128 25.14 -27.76 10.14
CA ARG A 128 26.19 -28.01 9.13
C ARG A 128 27.21 -28.94 9.79
N PRO A 129 27.32 -30.22 9.41
CA PRO A 129 28.37 -31.07 9.94
C PRO A 129 29.72 -30.46 9.53
N GLN A 130 30.49 -30.01 10.52
CA GLN A 130 31.90 -29.71 10.37
C GLN A 130 32.58 -30.99 9.89
N ILE A 131 32.94 -31.01 8.60
CA ILE A 131 33.80 -32.06 8.06
C ILE A 131 35.14 -31.87 8.78
N LEU A 132 35.43 -32.76 9.73
CA LEU A 132 36.72 -32.92 10.38
C LEU A 132 37.76 -33.27 9.32
N SER A 133 38.38 -32.26 8.72
CA SER A 133 39.64 -32.42 8.00
C SER A 133 40.77 -32.12 8.98
N SER A 134 41.21 -33.16 9.70
CA SER A 134 42.47 -33.13 10.45
C SER A 134 43.64 -33.09 9.46
N PRO A 135 44.58 -32.13 9.55
CA PRO A 135 45.81 -32.21 8.79
C PRO A 135 46.72 -33.26 9.44
N VAL A 136 47.07 -34.30 8.67
CA VAL A 136 48.19 -35.20 8.98
C VAL A 136 49.44 -34.63 8.34
N THR A 137 50.47 -34.29 9.13
CA THR A 137 51.86 -34.14 8.68
C THR A 137 52.81 -34.14 9.88
N PRO A 138 54.12 -34.42 9.73
CA PRO A 138 54.73 -35.76 9.70
C PRO A 138 55.77 -35.94 10.82
N GLU A 139 56.09 -37.18 11.23
CA GLU A 139 57.32 -37.44 12.00
C GLU A 139 58.44 -37.95 11.09
N VAL A 140 59.46 -37.12 10.97
CA VAL A 140 60.79 -37.43 10.43
C VAL A 140 61.58 -38.09 11.54
N GLN A 141 62.14 -39.29 11.30
CA GLN A 141 63.18 -39.86 12.15
C GLN A 141 64.47 -40.08 11.34
N THR A 142 65.56 -39.87 12.08
CA THR A 142 66.97 -39.68 11.72
C THR A 142 67.66 -40.95 11.28
#